data_AF-A0A357Z2D6-F1
#
_entry.id   AF-A0A357Z2D6-F1
#
_cell.length_a   1.000
_cell.length_b   1.000
_cell.length_c   1.000
_cell.angle_alpha   90.00
_cell.angle_beta   90.00
_cell.angle_gamma   90.00
#
_symmetry.space_group_name_H-M   'P 1'
#
loop_
_entity.id
_entity.type
_entity.pdbx_description
1 polymer ?
#
loop_
_entity_poly.entity_id
_entity_poly.type
_entity_poly.pdbx_seq_one_letter_code
_entity_poly.pdbx_strand_id
1 'polypeptide(L)'
;ATQWLERTLDDSANRRLCIPEAFLATDGILNLYANVADGLVVYPNVIRSHLESELPFMATENILMDAVKRGGDRQKLHERIRVHSMAAAGIVKEEGGKNDLLDRIAADPAFGVTRAELGRAVRPERFVGRAPQQTEEFLKEKVRPVLEKYRSVAEEKPEISV
;
A
#
# COMPACT_ATOMS: atom_id res chain seq x y z
N ALA A 1 -40.54 -6.05 -3.35
CA ALA A 1 -41.54 -7.12 -3.13
C ALA A 1 -42.33 -6.77 -1.88
N THR A 2 -43.64 -6.92 -1.93
CA THR A 2 -44.58 -6.55 -0.87
C THR A 2 -45.33 -7.81 -0.47
N GLN A 3 -44.65 -8.73 0.21
CA GLN A 3 -45.25 -10.00 0.62
C GLN A 3 -46.41 -9.74 1.59
N TRP A 4 -47.62 -10.18 1.25
CA TRP A 4 -48.81 -9.99 2.09
C TRP A 4 -49.28 -11.30 2.73
N LEU A 5 -49.58 -11.22 4.04
CA LEU A 5 -50.08 -12.32 4.88
C LEU A 5 -49.26 -13.60 4.72
N GLU A 6 -49.89 -14.74 4.41
CA GLU A 6 -49.22 -16.04 4.36
C GLU A 6 -48.31 -16.20 3.14
N ARG A 7 -48.67 -15.64 1.97
CA ARG A 7 -47.86 -15.63 0.73
C ARG A 7 -48.55 -14.85 -0.40
N THR A 8 -47.77 -14.07 -1.17
CA THR A 8 -48.16 -13.53 -2.49
C THR A 8 -47.24 -14.07 -3.59
N LEU A 9 -47.72 -14.14 -4.82
CA LEU A 9 -47.02 -14.80 -5.95
C LEU A 9 -46.05 -13.87 -6.71
N ASP A 10 -45.99 -12.59 -6.36
CA ASP A 10 -45.12 -11.58 -6.98
C ASP A 10 -43.62 -11.89 -6.80
N ASP A 11 -43.27 -12.76 -5.85
CA ASP A 11 -41.90 -13.23 -5.63
C ASP A 11 -41.44 -14.27 -6.68
N SER A 12 -42.36 -15.01 -7.29
CA SER A 12 -42.05 -16.20 -8.11
C SER A 12 -41.18 -15.88 -9.33
N ALA A 13 -41.54 -14.86 -10.11
CA ALA A 13 -40.78 -14.50 -11.30
C ALA A 13 -39.41 -13.90 -10.94
N ASN A 14 -39.36 -13.04 -9.91
CA ASN A 14 -38.11 -12.45 -9.46
C ASN A 14 -37.13 -13.53 -8.96
N ARG A 15 -37.60 -14.46 -8.12
CA ARG A 15 -36.77 -15.53 -7.56
C ARG A 15 -36.20 -16.48 -8.61
N ARG A 16 -36.90 -16.69 -9.72
CA ARG A 16 -36.40 -17.50 -10.85
C ARG A 16 -35.24 -16.85 -11.60
N LEU A 17 -35.06 -15.53 -11.46
CA LEU A 17 -33.96 -14.79 -12.05
C LEU A 17 -32.88 -14.50 -11.02
N CYS A 18 -33.23 -13.79 -9.95
CA CYS A 18 -32.25 -13.25 -9.01
C CYS A 18 -31.49 -14.34 -8.26
N ILE A 19 -32.12 -15.48 -7.94
CA ILE A 19 -31.44 -16.56 -7.25
C ILE A 19 -30.44 -17.24 -8.20
N PRO A 20 -30.83 -17.82 -9.35
CA PRO A 20 -29.85 -18.46 -10.24
C PRO A 20 -28.75 -17.51 -10.72
N GLU A 21 -29.11 -16.28 -11.11
CA GLU A 21 -28.13 -15.30 -11.61
C GLU A 21 -27.14 -14.89 -10.52
N ALA A 22 -27.57 -14.74 -9.26
CA ALA A 22 -26.66 -14.41 -8.16
C ALA A 22 -25.63 -15.52 -7.92
N PHE A 23 -26.04 -16.79 -7.97
CA PHE A 23 -25.13 -17.93 -7.83
C PHE A 23 -24.16 -18.01 -9.00
N LEU A 24 -24.65 -17.92 -10.24
CA LEU A 24 -23.79 -17.97 -11.44
C LEU A 24 -22.80 -16.80 -11.51
N ALA A 25 -23.25 -15.59 -11.15
CA ALA A 25 -22.39 -14.42 -11.14
C ALA A 25 -21.32 -14.53 -10.04
N THR A 26 -21.70 -14.99 -8.84
CA THR A 26 -20.75 -15.18 -7.74
C THR A 26 -19.72 -16.25 -8.08
N ASP A 27 -20.15 -17.37 -8.66
CA ASP A 27 -19.24 -18.42 -9.13
C ASP A 27 -18.22 -17.89 -10.15
N GLY A 28 -18.70 -17.16 -11.17
CA GLY A 28 -17.82 -16.52 -12.16
C GLY A 28 -16.85 -15.52 -11.53
N ILE A 29 -17.31 -14.69 -10.58
CA ILE A 29 -16.45 -13.73 -9.85
C ILE A 29 -15.36 -14.46 -9.06
N LEU A 30 -15.71 -15.52 -8.34
CA LEU A 30 -14.76 -16.27 -7.52
C LEU A 30 -13.73 -17.00 -8.38
N ASN A 31 -14.13 -17.57 -9.52
CA ASN A 31 -13.21 -18.20 -10.47
C ASN A 31 -12.21 -17.20 -11.06
N LEU A 32 -12.68 -16.01 -11.47
CA LEU A 32 -11.80 -14.94 -11.95
C LEU A 32 -10.86 -14.44 -10.84
N TYR A 33 -11.40 -14.25 -9.63
CA TYR A 33 -10.61 -13.80 -8.48
C TYR A 33 -9.49 -14.79 -8.14
N ALA A 34 -9.81 -16.08 -8.07
CA ALA A 34 -8.83 -17.12 -7.78
C ALA A 34 -7.75 -17.21 -8.87
N ASN A 35 -8.10 -17.05 -10.15
CA ASN A 35 -7.14 -17.00 -11.24
C ASN A 35 -6.16 -15.82 -11.11
N VAL A 36 -6.68 -14.61 -10.85
CA VAL A 36 -5.85 -13.41 -10.65
C VAL A 36 -4.96 -13.54 -9.41
N ALA A 37 -5.49 -14.08 -8.32
CA ALA A 37 -4.74 -14.25 -7.08
C ALA A 37 -3.60 -15.28 -7.20
N ASP A 38 -3.81 -16.39 -7.94
CA ASP A 38 -2.77 -17.40 -8.22
C ASP A 38 -1.67 -16.86 -9.16
N GLY A 39 -2.04 -16.00 -10.10
CA GLY A 39 -1.17 -15.47 -11.15
C GLY A 39 -0.60 -14.07 -10.92
N LEU A 40 -0.70 -13.49 -9.72
CA LEU A 40 -0.32 -12.10 -9.49
C LEU A 40 1.21 -11.89 -9.64
N VAL A 41 1.59 -11.05 -10.61
CA VAL A 41 3.01 -10.68 -10.82
C VAL A 41 3.33 -9.36 -10.13
N VAL A 42 4.33 -9.38 -9.25
CA VAL A 42 4.83 -8.20 -8.53
C VAL A 42 6.16 -7.75 -9.13
N TYR A 43 6.35 -6.43 -9.28
CA TYR A 43 7.58 -5.81 -9.82
C TYR A 43 8.33 -4.99 -8.76
N PRO A 44 9.21 -5.61 -7.95
CA PRO A 44 9.87 -4.93 -6.83
C PRO A 44 10.70 -3.69 -7.22
N ASN A 45 11.30 -3.70 -8.41
CA ASN A 45 12.14 -2.58 -8.86
C ASN A 45 11.32 -1.33 -9.20
N VAL A 46 10.11 -1.50 -9.74
CA VAL A 46 9.18 -0.39 -9.99
C VAL A 46 8.69 0.18 -8.67
N ILE A 47 8.29 -0.68 -7.74
CA ILE A 47 7.89 -0.29 -6.38
C ILE A 47 9.01 0.49 -5.69
N ARG A 48 10.24 -0.01 -5.76
CA ARG A 48 11.42 0.66 -5.21
C ARG A 48 11.65 2.02 -5.84
N SER A 49 11.57 2.12 -7.17
CA SER A 49 11.75 3.40 -7.88
C SER A 49 10.73 4.45 -7.43
N HIS A 50 9.46 4.06 -7.25
CA HIS A 50 8.42 4.97 -6.75
C HIS A 50 8.65 5.33 -5.26
N LEU A 51 9.10 4.38 -4.45
CA LEU A 51 9.44 4.68 -3.06
C LEU A 51 10.62 5.65 -2.98
N GLU A 52 11.66 5.47 -3.79
CA GLU A 52 12.83 6.36 -3.82
C GLU A 52 12.47 7.79 -4.27
N SER A 53 11.46 7.97 -5.12
CA SER A 53 11.00 9.32 -5.53
C SER A 53 10.22 10.05 -4.45
N GLU A 54 9.47 9.34 -3.61
CA GLU A 54 8.55 9.95 -2.63
C GLU A 54 9.08 9.95 -1.19
N LEU A 55 9.80 8.92 -0.79
CA LEU A 55 10.23 8.70 0.59
C LEU A 55 11.09 9.84 1.17
N PRO A 56 11.96 10.55 0.41
CA PRO A 56 12.65 11.73 0.91
C PRO A 56 11.72 12.80 1.50
N PHE A 57 10.55 13.04 0.89
CA PHE A 57 9.59 14.02 1.39
C PHE A 57 8.90 13.52 2.67
N MET A 58 8.55 12.23 2.72
CA MET A 58 7.91 11.62 3.89
C MET A 58 8.86 11.51 5.09
N ALA A 59 10.17 11.42 4.85
CA ALA A 59 11.19 11.25 5.89
C ALA A 59 11.70 12.56 6.51
N THR A 60 11.12 13.70 6.14
CA THR A 60 11.56 15.04 6.59
C THR A 60 11.57 15.19 8.11
N GLU A 61 10.57 14.66 8.82
CA GLU A 61 10.55 14.69 10.30
C GLU A 61 11.67 13.82 10.89
N ASN A 62 11.93 12.63 10.34
CA ASN A 62 13.04 11.78 10.81
C ASN A 62 14.39 12.48 10.65
N ILE A 63 14.60 13.14 9.50
CA ILE A 63 15.82 13.89 9.21
C ILE A 63 15.95 15.08 10.18
N LEU A 64 14.85 15.81 10.42
CA LEU A 64 14.81 16.91 11.38
C LEU A 64 15.21 16.44 12.79
N MET A 65 14.61 15.35 13.25
CA MET A 65 14.86 14.81 14.59
C MET A 65 16.32 14.36 14.76
N ASP A 66 16.91 13.76 13.74
CA ASP A 66 18.33 13.37 13.78
C ASP A 66 19.27 14.57 13.74
N ALA A 67 18.94 15.63 13.01
CA ALA A 67 19.72 16.88 12.99
C ALA A 67 19.60 17.66 14.33
N VAL A 68 18.41 17.67 14.95
CA VAL A 68 18.20 18.29 16.28
C VAL A 68 19.00 17.57 17.36
N LYS A 69 19.07 16.23 17.32
CA LYS A 69 19.93 15.45 18.24
C LYS A 69 21.41 15.80 18.14
N ARG A 70 21.85 16.35 17.01
CA ARG A 70 23.22 16.83 16.79
C ARG A 70 23.44 18.27 17.30
N GLY A 71 22.45 18.86 17.97
CA GLY A 71 22.53 20.19 18.60
C GLY A 71 21.98 21.32 17.74
N GLY A 72 21.32 21.02 16.61
CA GLY A 72 20.69 22.03 15.77
C GLY A 72 19.38 22.58 16.37
N ASP A 73 19.09 23.85 16.08
CA ASP A 73 17.81 24.47 16.44
C ASP A 73 16.68 23.92 15.56
N ARG A 74 15.65 23.35 16.19
CA ARG A 74 14.53 22.70 15.49
C ARG A 74 13.82 23.64 14.53
N GLN A 75 13.58 24.89 14.93
CA GLN A 75 12.78 25.83 14.14
C GLN A 75 13.54 26.28 12.89
N LYS A 76 14.83 26.56 13.03
CA LYS A 76 15.72 26.88 11.91
C LYS A 76 15.86 25.71 10.95
N LEU A 77 16.05 24.50 11.47
CA LEU A 77 16.20 23.30 10.63
C LEU A 77 14.90 22.96 9.90
N HIS A 78 13.75 23.05 10.56
CA HIS A 78 12.45 22.83 9.93
C HIS A 78 12.22 23.79 8.76
N GLU A 79 12.51 25.08 8.94
CA GLU A 79 12.38 26.07 7.87
C GLU A 79 13.32 25.78 6.69
N ARG A 80 14.56 25.35 6.95
CA ARG A 80 15.49 24.95 5.88
C ARG A 80 15.00 23.70 5.13
N ILE A 81 14.48 22.70 5.85
CA ILE A 81 13.87 21.51 5.20
C ILE A 81 12.69 21.93 4.33
N ARG A 82 11.85 22.85 4.80
CA ARG A 82 10.70 23.35 4.04
C ARG A 82 11.14 23.98 2.72
N VAL A 83 12.14 24.87 2.75
CA VAL A 83 12.70 25.52 1.56
C VAL A 83 13.29 24.49 0.59
N HIS A 84 14.10 23.56 1.08
CA HIS A 84 14.69 22.50 0.23
C HIS A 84 13.62 21.58 -0.37
N SER A 85 12.58 21.26 0.40
CA SER A 85 11.46 20.42 -0.06
C SER A 85 10.65 21.11 -1.15
N MET A 86 10.42 22.42 -1.02
CA MET A 86 9.75 23.20 -2.08
C MET A 86 10.58 23.25 -3.36
N ALA A 87 11.89 23.47 -3.25
CA ALA A 87 12.79 23.49 -4.40
C ALA A 87 12.84 22.13 -5.11
N ALA A 88 13.01 21.04 -4.36
CA ALA A 88 12.98 19.68 -4.91
C ALA A 88 11.62 19.34 -5.55
N ALA A 89 10.51 19.77 -4.94
CA ALA A 89 9.18 19.60 -5.51
C ALA A 89 9.00 20.40 -6.82
N GLY A 90 9.62 21.58 -6.93
CA GLY A 90 9.67 22.37 -8.17
C GLY A 90 10.36 21.59 -9.31
N ILE A 91 11.55 21.03 -9.05
CA ILE A 91 12.28 20.19 -10.03
C ILE A 91 11.39 19.03 -10.53
N VAL A 92 10.70 18.34 -9.63
CA VAL A 92 9.84 17.21 -10.01
C VAL A 92 8.62 17.67 -10.82
N LYS A 93 7.94 18.73 -10.39
CA LYS A 93 6.63 19.14 -10.96
C LYS A 93 6.74 20.03 -12.19
N GLU A 94 7.71 20.94 -12.21
CA GLU A 94 7.87 21.94 -13.26
C GLU A 94 8.82 21.45 -14.36
N GLU A 95 9.88 20.73 -13.98
CA GLU A 95 10.94 20.30 -14.91
C GLU A 95 10.87 18.81 -15.27
N GLY A 96 10.05 18.02 -14.57
CA GLY A 96 10.00 16.56 -14.74
C GLY A 96 11.29 15.86 -14.30
N GLY A 97 12.09 16.50 -13.45
CA GLY A 97 13.34 15.98 -12.93
C GLY A 97 13.18 14.95 -11.81
N LYS A 98 14.30 14.42 -11.32
CA LYS A 98 14.32 13.50 -10.16
C LYS A 98 14.32 14.29 -8.85
N ASN A 99 13.76 13.67 -7.81
CA ASN A 99 13.82 14.23 -6.46
C ASN A 99 15.27 14.27 -5.96
N ASP A 100 15.76 15.48 -5.68
CA ASP A 100 17.12 15.79 -5.23
C ASP A 100 17.18 16.26 -3.76
N LEU A 101 16.09 16.11 -2.99
CA LEU A 101 15.97 16.64 -1.62
C LEU A 101 17.10 16.18 -0.69
N LEU A 102 17.46 14.89 -0.74
CA LEU A 102 18.53 14.37 0.11
C LEU A 102 19.90 14.96 -0.24
N ASP A 103 20.12 15.28 -1.51
CA ASP A 103 21.36 15.91 -1.96
C ASP A 103 21.42 17.37 -1.49
N ARG A 104 20.30 18.10 -1.57
CA ARG A 104 20.16 19.47 -1.03
C ARG A 104 20.43 19.53 0.47
N ILE A 105 19.85 18.61 1.23
CA ILE A 105 20.04 18.55 2.70
C ILE A 105 21.50 18.19 3.04
N ALA A 106 22.11 17.24 2.33
CA ALA A 106 23.50 16.86 2.55
C ALA A 106 24.49 17.99 2.21
N ALA A 107 24.16 18.83 1.21
CA ALA A 107 24.96 19.98 0.82
C ALA A 107 24.80 21.17 1.78
N ASP A 108 23.82 21.13 2.69
CA ASP A 108 23.51 22.20 3.61
C ASP A 108 24.23 22.00 4.97
N PRO A 109 25.22 22.86 5.30
CA PRO A 109 26.05 22.68 6.50
C PRO A 109 25.26 22.72 7.82
N ALA A 110 24.05 23.29 7.85
CA ALA A 110 23.28 23.34 9.10
C ALA A 110 22.77 21.97 9.54
N PHE A 111 22.62 21.01 8.64
CA PHE A 111 22.18 19.66 9.00
C PHE A 111 23.34 18.80 9.53
N GLY A 112 24.58 19.07 9.10
CA GLY A 112 25.76 18.33 9.56
C GLY A 112 25.66 16.83 9.29
N VAL A 113 25.05 16.44 8.16
CA VAL A 113 24.83 15.05 7.74
C VAL A 113 25.38 14.83 6.33
N THR A 114 25.88 13.63 6.09
CA THR A 114 26.35 13.20 4.77
C THR A 114 25.21 12.54 3.99
N ARG A 115 25.35 12.53 2.66
CA ARG A 115 24.39 11.85 1.77
C ARG A 115 24.25 10.35 2.08
N ALA A 116 25.32 9.71 2.51
CA ALA A 116 25.33 8.30 2.90
C ALA A 116 24.58 8.06 4.22
N GLU A 117 24.70 8.96 5.20
CA GLU A 117 23.92 8.89 6.44
C GLU A 117 22.43 9.07 6.16
N LEU A 118 22.05 10.05 5.33
CA LEU A 118 20.67 10.25 4.89
C LEU A 118 20.12 9.00 4.17
N GLY A 119 20.89 8.40 3.25
CA GLY A 119 20.48 7.17 2.57
C GLY A 119 20.18 6.00 3.53
N ARG A 120 20.92 5.89 4.65
CA ARG A 120 20.63 4.89 5.69
C ARG A 120 19.43 5.23 6.56
N ALA A 121 19.17 6.53 6.77
CA ALA A 121 18.02 7.00 7.54
C ALA A 121 16.72 6.77 6.78
N VAL A 122 16.73 7.00 5.47
CA VAL A 122 15.56 6.96 4.57
C VAL A 122 15.39 5.58 3.90
N ARG A 123 15.71 4.50 4.61
CA ARG A 123 15.49 3.13 4.10
C ARG A 123 14.02 2.74 4.20
N PRO A 124 13.34 2.30 3.13
CA PRO A 124 11.91 2.01 3.13
C PRO A 124 11.45 1.07 4.25
N GLU A 125 12.28 0.09 4.62
CA GLU A 125 11.98 -0.89 5.66
C GLU A 125 11.81 -0.27 7.05
N ARG A 126 12.28 0.97 7.25
CA ARG A 126 12.09 1.71 8.51
C ARG A 126 10.74 2.42 8.59
N PHE A 127 10.00 2.50 7.48
CA PHE A 127 8.75 3.26 7.34
C PHE A 127 7.52 2.37 7.20
N VAL A 128 7.66 1.05 7.37
CA VAL A 128 6.53 0.09 7.26
C VAL A 128 5.82 -0.17 8.60
N GLY A 129 6.25 0.48 9.69
CA GLY A 129 5.65 0.32 11.01
C GLY A 129 5.60 -1.15 11.45
N ARG A 130 4.39 -1.64 11.77
CA ARG A 130 4.13 -3.05 12.12
C ARG A 130 3.53 -3.88 10.98
N ALA A 131 3.55 -3.38 9.74
CA ALA A 131 2.87 -4.05 8.63
C ALA A 131 3.26 -5.54 8.48
N PRO A 132 4.55 -5.93 8.54
CA PRO A 132 4.93 -7.35 8.44
C PRO A 132 4.32 -8.20 9.57
N GLN A 133 4.39 -7.72 10.81
CA GLN A 133 3.87 -8.45 11.97
C GLN A 133 2.34 -8.55 11.92
N GLN A 134 1.66 -7.46 11.56
CA GLN A 134 0.21 -7.42 11.42
C GLN A 134 -0.28 -8.40 10.34
N THR A 135 0.44 -8.50 9.22
CA THR A 135 0.12 -9.47 8.16
C THR A 135 0.31 -10.90 8.66
N GLU A 136 1.42 -11.21 9.34
CA GLU A 136 1.67 -12.54 9.86
C GLU A 136 0.65 -12.95 10.94
N GLU A 137 0.38 -12.06 11.90
CA GLU A 137 -0.62 -12.23 12.95
C GLU A 137 -2.01 -12.49 12.33
N PHE A 138 -2.43 -11.67 11.35
CA PHE A 138 -3.73 -11.84 10.69
C PHE A 138 -3.85 -13.17 9.94
N LEU A 139 -2.83 -13.54 9.16
CA LEU A 139 -2.81 -14.80 8.42
C LEU A 139 -2.89 -16.00 9.37
N LYS A 140 -2.13 -15.95 10.48
CA LYS A 140 -2.06 -17.04 11.45
C LYS A 140 -3.34 -17.16 12.29
N GLU A 141 -3.84 -16.05 12.81
CA GLU A 141 -4.87 -16.07 13.85
C GLU A 141 -6.29 -15.94 13.29
N LYS A 142 -6.46 -15.39 12.09
CA LYS A 142 -7.78 -15.14 11.48
C LYS A 142 -8.00 -15.97 10.23
N VAL A 143 -7.04 -16.00 9.31
CA VAL A 143 -7.22 -16.68 8.02
C VAL A 143 -7.09 -18.20 8.16
N ARG A 144 -5.98 -18.70 8.71
CA ARG A 144 -5.76 -20.16 8.85
C ARG A 144 -6.89 -20.90 9.58
N PRO A 145 -7.45 -20.41 10.70
CA PRO A 145 -8.54 -21.10 11.39
C PRO A 145 -9.84 -21.18 10.58
N VAL A 146 -10.07 -20.22 9.66
CA VAL A 146 -11.20 -20.28 8.74
C VAL A 146 -10.94 -21.31 7.66
N LEU A 147 -9.76 -21.31 7.05
CA LEU A 147 -9.39 -22.26 6.00
C LEU A 147 -9.34 -23.71 6.49
N GLU A 148 -8.92 -23.96 7.73
CA GLU A 148 -8.87 -25.32 8.29
C GLU A 148 -10.24 -26.01 8.30
N LYS A 149 -11.34 -25.25 8.41
CA LYS A 149 -12.72 -25.79 8.34
C LYS A 149 -13.04 -26.39 6.97
N TYR A 150 -12.31 -25.99 5.93
CA TYR A 150 -12.51 -26.39 4.55
C TYR A 150 -11.36 -27.24 4.01
N ARG A 151 -10.46 -27.75 4.87
CA ARG A 151 -9.29 -28.53 4.46
C ARG A 151 -9.58 -29.77 3.62
N SER A 152 -10.81 -30.30 3.70
CA SER A 152 -11.25 -31.48 2.95
C SER A 152 -11.86 -31.13 1.59
N VAL A 153 -12.06 -29.85 1.31
CA VAL A 153 -12.49 -29.37 -0.01
C VAL A 153 -11.26 -29.38 -0.92
N ALA A 154 -11.39 -29.97 -2.10
CA ALA A 154 -10.30 -30.00 -3.07
C ALA A 154 -9.98 -28.58 -3.56
N GLU A 155 -8.70 -28.27 -3.71
CA GLU A 155 -8.29 -27.06 -4.39
C GLU A 155 -8.45 -27.26 -5.91
N GLU A 156 -9.41 -26.56 -6.50
CA GLU A 156 -9.60 -26.51 -7.95
C GLU A 156 -8.93 -25.26 -8.49
N LYS A 157 -8.09 -25.41 -9.52
CA LYS A 157 -7.55 -24.28 -10.25
C LYS A 157 -8.56 -23.85 -11.32
N PRO A 158 -9.08 -22.62 -11.27
CA PRO A 158 -10.02 -22.16 -12.28
C PRO A 158 -9.30 -22.03 -13.63
N GLU A 159 -9.82 -22.74 -14.63
CA GLU A 159 -9.41 -22.57 -16.03
C GLU A 159 -10.23 -21.44 -16.65
N ILE A 160 -9.56 -20.33 -16.96
CA ILE A 160 -10.15 -19.23 -17.70
C ILE A 160 -9.77 -19.40 -19.16
N SER A 161 -10.73 -19.79 -19.99
CA SER A 161 -10.58 -19.74 -21.45
C SER A 161 -10.87 -18.31 -21.92
N VAL A 162 -9.91 -17.73 -22.64
CA VAL A 162 -10.03 -16.41 -23.27
C VAL A 162 -10.26 -16.60 -24.77
#